data_AF-A0AAN5C6H2-F1
#
_entry.id   AF-A0AAN5C6H2-F1
#
_cell.length_a   1.000
_cell.length_b   1.000
_cell.length_c   1.000
_cell.angle_alpha   90.00
_cell.angle_beta   90.00
_cell.angle_gamma   90.00
#
_symmetry.space_group_name_H-M   'P 1'
#
loop_
_entity.id
_entity.type
_entity.pdbx_description
1 polymer ?
#
loop_
_entity_poly.entity_id
_entity_poly.type
_entity_poly.pdbx_seq_one_letter_code
_entity_poly.pdbx_strand_id
1 'polypeptide(L)'
;TKVRILRPSGDWAAKKFDKISSKPASNIYFKCTNSFQEGREMSVAQYWAQVRQIRLDYPNLPCLEFYNKMTRSFSYFPLECCMTNDEPRKFKGKLTDGQLNTFMKVM
;
A
#
# COMPACT_ATOMS: atom_id res chain seq x y z
N THR A 1 6.89 -7.46 5.45
CA THR A 1 7.77 -6.82 4.44
C THR A 1 7.72 -5.32 4.60
N LYS A 2 8.83 -4.59 4.40
CA LYS A 2 8.83 -3.12 4.38
C LYS A 2 8.54 -2.67 2.95
N VAL A 3 7.68 -1.67 2.81
CA VAL A 3 7.33 -1.02 1.54
C VAL A 3 7.60 0.47 1.66
N ARG A 4 7.96 1.12 0.57
CA ARG A 4 8.04 2.58 0.49
C ARG A 4 6.64 3.09 0.14
N ILE A 5 6.14 4.01 0.96
CA ILE A 5 4.88 4.70 0.71
C ILE A 5 5.16 6.17 0.41
N LEU A 6 4.39 6.73 -0.53
CA LEU A 6 4.43 8.16 -0.83
C LEU A 6 3.75 8.95 0.29
N ARG A 7 4.49 9.83 0.96
CA ARG A 7 3.92 10.70 2.00
C ARG A 7 3.23 11.93 1.39
N PRO A 8 2.34 12.56 2.16
CA PRO A 8 1.81 13.89 1.86
C PRO A 8 2.85 14.94 1.43
N SER A 9 4.06 14.88 2.00
CA SER A 9 5.15 15.82 1.71
C SER A 9 5.81 15.60 0.35
N GLY A 10 5.47 14.54 -0.38
CA GLY A 10 6.15 14.11 -1.60
C GLY A 10 7.33 13.17 -1.36
N ASP A 11 7.74 12.97 -0.10
CA ASP A 11 8.84 12.07 0.24
C ASP A 11 8.41 10.61 0.34
N TRP A 12 9.30 9.70 -0.05
CA TRP A 12 9.12 8.27 0.17
C TRP A 12 9.54 7.86 1.58
N ALA A 13 8.67 7.13 2.29
CA ALA A 13 8.99 6.58 3.61
C ALA A 13 8.86 5.06 3.63
N ALA A 14 9.86 4.37 4.17
CA ALA A 14 9.79 2.93 4.36
C ALA A 14 8.93 2.59 5.59
N LYS A 15 7.83 1.86 5.39
CA LYS A 15 6.93 1.41 6.44
C LYS A 15 6.62 -0.08 6.30
N LYS A 16 6.51 -0.78 7.44
CA LYS A 16 6.03 -2.18 7.45
C LYS A 16 4.51 -2.14 7.40
N PHE A 17 3.91 -2.79 6.40
CA PHE A 17 2.46 -3.01 6.37
C PHE A 17 2.08 -4.21 7.24
N ASP A 18 0.87 -4.19 7.76
CA ASP A 18 0.34 -5.25 8.63
C ASP A 18 -0.38 -6.32 7.82
N LYS A 19 -1.27 -5.89 6.90
CA LYS A 19 -2.03 -6.79 6.04
C LYS A 19 -2.39 -6.13 4.70
N ILE A 20 -2.85 -6.95 3.76
CA ILE A 20 -3.48 -6.51 2.51
C ILE A 20 -4.98 -6.54 2.75
N SER A 21 -5.71 -5.53 2.25
CA SER A 21 -7.16 -5.47 2.43
C SER A 21 -7.88 -6.53 1.60
N SER A 22 -9.00 -7.02 2.13
CA SER A 22 -9.90 -7.93 1.40
C SER A 22 -10.79 -7.22 0.38
N LYS A 23 -10.99 -5.91 0.56
CA LYS A 23 -11.81 -5.05 -0.30
C LYS A 23 -10.93 -4.18 -1.21
N PRO A 24 -11.43 -3.77 -2.38
CA PRO A 24 -10.72 -2.85 -3.27
C PRO A 24 -10.72 -1.41 -2.73
N ALA A 25 -9.78 -0.58 -3.21
CA ALA A 25 -9.64 0.82 -2.80
C ALA A 25 -10.93 1.65 -3.00
N SER A 26 -11.75 1.30 -3.99
CA SER A 26 -13.06 1.91 -4.24
C SER A 26 -14.11 1.64 -3.14
N ASN A 27 -14.01 0.51 -2.44
CA ASN A 27 -14.99 0.07 -1.42
C ASN A 27 -14.43 0.06 0.01
N ILE A 28 -13.21 0.55 0.23
CA ILE A 28 -12.68 0.75 1.57
C ILE A 28 -13.01 2.16 2.01
N TYR A 29 -13.90 2.28 2.98
CA TYR A 29 -14.29 3.57 3.56
C TYR A 29 -13.55 3.82 4.86
N PHE A 30 -13.21 5.09 5.10
CA PHE A 30 -12.63 5.54 6.35
C PHE A 30 -13.09 6.98 6.66
N LYS A 31 -13.06 7.33 7.94
CA LYS A 31 -13.32 8.70 8.38
C LYS A 31 -12.08 9.55 8.13
N CYS A 32 -12.23 10.58 7.31
CA CYS A 32 -11.13 11.49 7.02
C CYS A 32 -10.77 12.32 8.26
N THR A 33 -9.47 12.40 8.53
CA THR A 33 -8.88 13.21 9.60
C THR A 33 -8.16 14.45 9.05
N ASN A 34 -8.43 14.83 7.80
CA ASN A 34 -7.81 16.01 7.18
C ASN A 34 -8.63 17.26 7.52
N SER A 35 -7.98 18.39 7.74
CA SER A 35 -8.59 19.65 8.19
C SER A 35 -9.70 20.17 7.27
N PHE A 36 -9.64 19.87 5.97
CA PHE A 36 -10.65 20.31 4.99
C PHE A 36 -11.93 19.46 4.96
N GLN A 37 -11.87 18.19 5.37
CA GLN A 37 -13.00 17.26 5.32
C GLN A 37 -13.01 16.36 6.56
N GLU A 38 -12.80 16.96 7.72
CA GLU A 38 -12.71 16.25 8.99
C GLU A 38 -14.06 15.59 9.32
N GLY A 39 -14.03 14.30 9.64
CA GLY A 39 -15.22 13.53 10.01
C GLY A 39 -16.04 13.00 8.84
N ARG A 40 -15.75 13.40 7.59
CA ARG A 40 -16.45 12.86 6.41
C ARG A 40 -15.99 11.43 6.12
N GLU A 41 -16.93 10.52 5.94
CA GLU A 41 -16.65 9.18 5.46
C GLU A 41 -16.49 9.20 3.94
N MET A 42 -15.38 8.66 3.44
CA MET A 42 -15.13 8.50 2.01
C MET A 42 -14.29 7.27 1.74
N SER A 43 -14.33 6.79 0.50
CA SER A 43 -13.47 5.69 0.09
C SER A 43 -12.02 6.11 -0.07
N VAL A 44 -11.08 5.15 -0.03
CA VAL A 44 -9.67 5.39 -0.34
C VAL A 44 -9.53 5.99 -1.73
N ALA A 45 -10.22 5.44 -2.74
CA ALA A 45 -10.18 6.00 -4.09
C ALA A 45 -10.67 7.46 -4.15
N GLN A 46 -11.76 7.79 -3.45
CA GLN A 46 -12.28 9.16 -3.37
C GLN A 46 -11.29 10.11 -2.68
N TYR A 47 -10.69 9.68 -1.59
CA TYR A 47 -9.69 10.47 -0.87
C TYR A 47 -8.49 10.82 -1.76
N TRP A 48 -7.97 9.82 -2.49
CA TRP A 48 -6.83 10.04 -3.39
C TRP A 48 -7.20 10.98 -4.54
N ALA A 49 -8.38 10.83 -5.14
CA ALA A 49 -8.82 11.72 -6.20
C ALA A 49 -9.04 13.17 -5.72
N GLN A 50 -9.72 13.36 -4.58
CA GLN A 50 -10.15 14.69 -4.14
C GLN A 50 -9.09 15.43 -3.30
N VAL A 51 -8.45 14.72 -2.36
CA VAL A 51 -7.52 15.33 -1.41
C VAL A 51 -6.09 15.29 -1.93
N ARG A 52 -5.69 14.17 -2.57
CA ARG A 52 -4.35 14.04 -3.15
C ARG A 52 -4.25 14.54 -4.58
N GLN A 53 -5.38 14.81 -5.24
CA GLN A 53 -5.42 15.16 -6.66
C GLN A 53 -4.73 14.09 -7.54
N ILE A 54 -4.80 12.83 -7.10
CA ILE A 54 -4.24 11.67 -7.80
C ILE A 54 -5.38 10.73 -8.12
N ARG A 55 -5.66 10.59 -9.42
CA ARG A 55 -6.60 9.58 -9.90
C ARG A 55 -5.89 8.24 -9.97
N LEU A 56 -6.37 7.28 -9.18
CA LEU A 56 -5.84 5.91 -9.22
C LEU A 56 -6.24 5.25 -10.54
N ASP A 57 -5.28 4.63 -11.21
CA ASP A 57 -5.52 3.82 -12.41
C ASP A 57 -6.13 2.47 -12.02
N TYR A 58 -5.80 1.97 -10.82
CA TYR A 58 -6.24 0.66 -10.34
C TYR A 58 -7.09 0.72 -9.06
N PRO A 59 -8.25 1.41 -9.06
CA PRO A 59 -9.09 1.54 -7.86
C PRO A 59 -9.76 0.22 -7.43
N ASN A 60 -9.80 -0.78 -8.33
CA ASN A 60 -10.35 -2.10 -8.08
C ASN A 60 -9.34 -3.07 -7.43
N LEU A 61 -8.10 -2.64 -7.23
CA LEU A 61 -7.10 -3.42 -6.49
C LEU A 61 -7.22 -3.18 -4.98
N PRO A 62 -6.79 -4.14 -4.16
CA PRO A 62 -6.73 -3.97 -2.72
C PRO A 62 -5.68 -2.93 -2.29
N CYS A 63 -5.75 -2.51 -1.04
CA CYS A 63 -4.84 -1.57 -0.39
C CYS A 63 -3.92 -2.29 0.61
N LEU A 64 -2.77 -1.69 0.88
CA LEU A 64 -1.94 -2.03 2.04
C LEU A 64 -2.49 -1.35 3.29
N GLU A 65 -2.64 -2.14 4.35
CA GLU A 65 -3.13 -1.67 5.65
C GLU A 65 -1.98 -1.46 6.63
N PHE A 66 -2.03 -0.33 7.32
CA PHE A 66 -1.06 0.06 8.34
C PHE A 66 -1.81 0.44 9.60
N TYR A 67 -1.67 -0.37 10.65
CA TYR A 67 -2.21 -0.07 11.95
C TYR A 67 -1.36 0.99 12.65
N ASN A 68 -1.97 2.11 13.00
CA ASN A 68 -1.34 3.12 13.83
C ASN A 68 -1.71 2.87 15.30
N LYS A 69 -0.72 2.51 16.12
CA LYS A 69 -0.91 2.25 17.55
C LYS A 69 -1.33 3.49 18.33
N MET A 70 -0.92 4.69 17.91
CA MET A 70 -1.24 5.95 18.60
C MET A 70 -2.70 6.35 18.38
N THR A 71 -3.17 6.31 17.14
CA THR A 71 -4.55 6.68 16.80
C THR A 71 -5.53 5.50 16.88
N ARG A 72 -5.02 4.28 17.15
CA ARG A 72 -5.78 3.02 17.16
C ARG A 72 -6.62 2.82 15.90
N SER A 73 -6.10 3.26 14.75
CA SER A 73 -6.80 3.24 13.48
C SER A 73 -5.94 2.67 12.36
N PHE A 74 -6.60 2.14 11.33
CA PHE A 74 -5.93 1.67 10.12
C PHE A 74 -5.82 2.80 9.10
N SER A 75 -4.62 2.94 8.52
CA SER A 75 -4.39 3.74 7.33
C SER A 75 -4.29 2.82 6.12
N TYR A 76 -4.87 3.24 5.01
CA TYR A 76 -4.94 2.44 3.78
C TYR A 76 -4.17 3.15 2.66
N PHE A 77 -3.27 2.43 2.00
CA PHE A 77 -2.53 2.93 0.85
C PHE A 77 -2.81 2.04 -0.37
N PRO A 78 -3.25 2.62 -1.51
CA PRO A 78 -3.36 1.90 -2.77
C PRO A 78 -2.02 1.28 -3.17
N LEU A 79 -2.06 0.07 -3.76
CA LEU A 79 -0.86 -0.63 -4.20
C LEU A 79 -0.04 0.18 -5.20
N GLU A 80 -0.70 0.95 -6.07
CA GLU A 80 -0.10 1.85 -7.06
C GLU A 80 0.83 2.90 -6.43
N CYS A 81 0.56 3.29 -5.19
CA CYS A 81 1.33 4.31 -4.47
C CYS A 81 2.36 3.70 -3.51
N CYS A 82 2.64 2.40 -3.67
CA CYS A 82 3.55 1.63 -2.83
C CYS A 82 4.66 1.01 -3.69
N MET A 83 5.90 1.08 -3.23
CA MET A 83 7.04 0.40 -3.87
C MET A 83 7.65 -0.62 -2.92
N THR A 84 8.18 -1.71 -3.45
CA THR A 84 9.09 -2.57 -2.68
C THR A 84 10.39 -1.82 -2.41
N ASN A 85 11.06 -2.08 -1.29
CA ASN A 85 12.41 -1.55 -1.10
C ASN A 85 13.33 -2.16 -2.17
N ASP A 86 14.00 -1.30 -2.95
CA ASP A 86 14.95 -1.69 -4.01
C ASP A 86 16.29 -2.23 -3.48
N GLU A 87 16.45 -2.32 -2.16
CA GLU A 87 17.61 -2.98 -1.59
C GLU A 87 17.58 -4.48 -1.93
N PRO A 88 18.63 -5.02 -2.59
CA PRO A 88 18.69 -6.43 -2.88
C PRO A 88 18.64 -7.22 -1.57
N ARG A 89 17.55 -7.98 -1.39
CA ARG A 89 17.35 -8.86 -0.25
C ARG A 89 17.37 -10.29 -0.73
N LYS A 90 18.16 -11.12 -0.04
CA LYS A 90 18.15 -12.57 -0.27
C LYS A 90 16.72 -13.09 -0.07
N PHE A 91 16.18 -13.72 -1.11
CA PHE A 91 14.93 -14.47 -1.00
C PHE A 91 15.11 -15.59 0.02
N LYS A 92 14.25 -15.63 1.05
CA LYS A 92 14.35 -16.61 2.15
C LYS A 92 13.45 -17.84 1.96
N GLY A 93 12.62 -17.85 0.92
CA GLY A 93 11.71 -18.95 0.64
C GLY A 93 12.38 -20.09 -0.10
N LYS A 94 11.72 -21.25 -0.12
CA LYS A 94 12.06 -22.33 -1.05
C LYS A 94 11.65 -21.89 -2.46
N LEU A 95 12.55 -22.06 -3.43
CA LEU A 95 12.21 -21.85 -4.83
C LEU A 95 11.19 -22.91 -5.27
N THR A 96 10.23 -22.52 -6.11
CA THR A 96 9.38 -23.49 -6.80
C THR A 96 10.20 -24.28 -7.81
N ASP A 97 9.74 -25.46 -8.26
CA ASP A 97 10.50 -26.29 -9.19
C ASP A 97 10.82 -25.56 -10.51
N GLY A 98 9.90 -24.72 -10.99
CA GLY A 98 10.13 -23.85 -12.16
C GLY A 98 11.20 -22.78 -11.92
N GLN A 99 11.19 -22.14 -10.74
CA GLN A 99 12.23 -21.19 -10.34
C GLN A 99 13.59 -21.87 -10.17
N LEU A 100 13.60 -23.07 -9.58
CA LEU A 100 14.81 -23.87 -9.39
C LEU A 100 15.39 -24.30 -10.74
N ASN A 101 14.58 -24.82 -11.66
CA ASN A 101 15.01 -25.19 -13.01
C ASN A 101 15.61 -23.99 -13.75
N THR A 102 15.00 -22.81 -13.61
CA THR A 102 15.54 -21.57 -14.19
C THR A 102 16.86 -21.19 -13.54
N PHE A 103 16.95 -21.25 -12.21
CA PHE A 103 18.19 -20.98 -11.48
C PHE A 103 19.34 -21.92 -11.89
N MET A 104 19.05 -23.20 -12.07
CA MET A 104 20.01 -24.21 -12.53
C MET A 104 20.46 -24.01 -13.99
N LYS A 105 19.62 -23.40 -14.85
CA LYS A 105 19.99 -23.09 -16.25
C LYS A 105 20.87 -21.85 -16.40
N VAL A 106 20.83 -20.96 -15.41
CA VAL A 106 21.54 -19.66 -15.44
C VAL A 106 22.85 -19.73 -14.63
N MET A 107 23.03 -20.75 -13.79
CA MET A 107 24.33 -21.14 -13.23
C MET A 107 25.18 -21.86 -14.27
#